data_AF-A0A2X1KES6-F1
#
_entry.id   AF-A0A2X1KES6-F1
#
_cell.length_a   1.000
_cell.length_b   1.000
_cell.length_c   1.000
_cell.angle_alpha   90.00
_cell.angle_beta   90.00
_cell.angle_gamma   90.00
#
_symmetry.space_group_name_H-M   'P 1'
#
loop_
_entity.id
_entity.type
_entity.pdbx_description
1 polymer ?
#
loop_
_entity_poly.entity_id
_entity_poly.type
_entity_poly.pdbx_seq_one_letter_code
_entity_poly.pdbx_strand_id
1 'polypeptide(L)'
;MIAMVKAGVELAFETMVDSGIIEESAYYESLHELPLIANTIARKRLYEMNVVISDTAEYGNYLFSYACVPLLKPFMAELQPGDLGKSYSGRRGR
;
A
#
# COMPACT_ATOMS: atom_id res chain seq x y z
N MET A 1 -9.51 -0.55 2.48
CA MET A 1 -8.17 0.05 2.67
C MET A 1 -7.24 -0.87 3.46
N ILE A 2 -7.66 -1.41 4.61
CA ILE A 2 -6.85 -2.30 5.45
C ILE A 2 -6.24 -3.47 4.64
N ALA A 3 -7.07 -4.16 3.84
CA ALA A 3 -6.60 -5.30 3.03
C ALA A 3 -5.51 -4.93 2.00
N MET A 4 -5.59 -3.72 1.41
CA MET A 4 -4.57 -3.26 0.46
C MET A 4 -3.21 -3.04 1.14
N VAL A 5 -3.23 -2.51 2.37
CA VAL A 5 -2.00 -2.35 3.16
C VAL A 5 -1.39 -3.71 3.50
N LYS A 6 -2.21 -4.64 4.03
CA LYS A 6 -1.76 -6.00 4.38
C LYS A 6 -1.13 -6.69 3.16
N ALA A 7 -1.89 -6.79 2.06
CA ALA A 7 -1.45 -7.49 0.86
C ALA A 7 -0.23 -6.83 0.22
N GLY A 8 -0.18 -5.49 0.14
CA GLY A 8 0.95 -4.78 -0.45
C GLY A 8 2.25 -4.94 0.35
N VAL A 9 2.18 -4.85 1.68
CA VAL A 9 3.36 -4.99 2.55
C VAL A 9 3.85 -6.44 2.57
N GLU A 10 2.96 -7.41 2.72
CA GLU A 10 3.32 -8.84 2.70
C GLU A 10 3.93 -9.21 1.35
N LEU A 11 3.31 -8.81 0.24
CA LEU A 11 3.83 -9.12 -1.09
C LEU A 11 5.21 -8.50 -1.34
N ALA A 12 5.43 -7.25 -0.90
CA ALA A 12 6.74 -6.61 -1.01
C ALA A 12 7.80 -7.33 -0.15
N PHE A 13 7.46 -7.66 1.09
CA PHE A 13 8.33 -8.39 2.01
C PHE A 13 8.73 -9.76 1.44
N GLU A 14 7.74 -10.57 1.05
CA GLU A 14 7.94 -11.91 0.49
C GLU A 14 8.80 -11.84 -0.78
N THR A 15 8.49 -10.91 -1.69
CA THR A 15 9.27 -10.73 -2.92
C THR A 15 10.73 -10.37 -2.65
N MET A 16 10.99 -9.52 -1.67
CA MET A 16 12.35 -9.16 -1.26
C MET A 16 13.09 -10.37 -0.69
N VAL A 17 12.46 -11.11 0.23
CA VAL A 17 13.05 -12.30 0.86
C VAL A 17 13.35 -13.38 -0.18
N ASP A 18 12.42 -13.63 -1.10
CA ASP A 18 12.58 -14.59 -2.20
C ASP A 18 13.73 -14.22 -3.14
N SER A 19 14.04 -12.92 -3.27
CA SER A 19 15.21 -12.43 -4.02
C SER A 19 16.55 -12.54 -3.27
N GLY A 20 16.55 -13.00 -2.02
CA GLY A 20 17.72 -13.17 -1.18
C GLY A 20 18.01 -12.02 -0.20
N ILE A 21 17.08 -11.07 -0.04
CA ILE A 21 17.20 -10.01 0.98
C ILE A 21 16.84 -10.62 2.35
N ILE A 22 17.59 -10.26 3.40
CA ILE A 22 17.30 -10.74 4.76
C ILE A 22 16.00 -10.15 5.29
N GLU A 23 15.31 -10.90 6.15
CA GLU A 23 13.99 -10.53 6.69
C GLU A 23 14.01 -9.17 7.41
N GLU A 24 15.07 -8.87 8.16
CA GLU A 24 15.20 -7.60 8.87
C GLU A 24 15.23 -6.42 7.90
N SER A 25 16.04 -6.52 6.83
CA SER A 25 16.10 -5.50 5.79
C SER A 25 14.76 -5.37 5.07
N ALA A 26 14.13 -6.49 4.69
CA ALA A 26 12.83 -6.47 4.03
C ALA A 26 11.76 -5.80 4.91
N TYR A 27 11.78 -6.01 6.23
CA TYR A 27 10.87 -5.35 7.18
C TYR A 27 11.11 -3.84 7.27
N TYR A 28 12.37 -3.42 7.38
CA TYR A 28 12.73 -2.00 7.49
C TYR A 28 12.38 -1.23 6.21
N GLU A 29 12.58 -1.83 5.04
CA GLU A 29 12.28 -1.23 3.73
C GLU A 29 10.79 -1.36 3.32
N SER A 30 9.92 -1.92 4.17
CA SER A 30 8.48 -2.07 3.89
C SER A 30 7.58 -1.57 5.02
N LEU A 31 7.27 -2.44 5.99
CA LEU A 31 6.29 -2.14 7.05
C LEU A 31 6.77 -1.01 7.97
N HIS A 32 8.06 -0.93 8.25
CA HIS A 32 8.61 0.05 9.19
C HIS A 32 8.42 1.50 8.71
N GLU A 33 8.64 1.76 7.42
CA GLU A 33 8.55 3.12 6.85
C GLU A 33 7.13 3.54 6.49
N LEU A 34 6.21 2.58 6.33
CA LEU A 34 4.84 2.84 5.89
C LEU A 34 4.13 3.96 6.70
N PRO A 35 4.21 4.03 8.03
CA PRO A 35 3.58 5.11 8.80
C PRO A 35 4.13 6.50 8.44
N LEU A 36 5.42 6.62 8.12
CA LEU A 36 6.04 7.89 7.77
C LEU A 36 5.51 8.40 6.42
N ILE A 37 5.42 7.52 5.41
CA ILE A 37 4.83 7.85 4.11
C ILE A 37 3.33 8.15 4.24
N ALA A 38 2.59 7.39 5.05
CA ALA A 38 1.17 7.67 5.31
C ALA A 38 0.96 9.08 5.91
N ASN A 39 1.87 9.55 6.77
CA ASN A 39 1.80 10.89 7.35
C ASN A 39 2.00 12.01 6.32
N THR A 40 2.82 11.83 5.28
CA THR A 40 2.99 12.85 4.22
C THR A 40 1.68 13.01 3.43
N ILE A 41 1.02 11.89 3.11
CA ILE A 41 -0.29 11.88 2.45
C ILE A 41 -1.36 12.52 3.33
N ALA A 42 -1.39 12.20 4.62
CA ALA A 42 -2.33 12.80 5.57
C ALA A 42 -2.16 14.32 5.66
N ARG A 43 -0.92 14.82 5.57
CA ARG A 43 -0.60 16.25 5.67
C ARG A 43 -1.08 17.04 4.45
N LYS A 44 -0.76 16.59 3.24
CA LYS A 44 -0.97 17.38 2.00
C LYS A 44 -1.21 16.51 0.76
N ARG A 45 -1.84 15.35 0.94
CA ARG A 45 -2.22 14.39 -0.11
C ARG A 45 -0.98 13.90 -0.89
N LEU A 46 -1.20 13.39 -2.10
CA LEU A 46 -0.16 12.82 -2.96
C LEU A 46 0.92 13.84 -3.37
N TYR A 47 0.60 15.14 -3.37
CA TYR A 47 1.58 16.19 -3.70
C TYR A 47 2.75 16.19 -2.72
N GLU A 48 2.47 16.20 -1.41
CA GLU A 48 3.53 16.21 -0.40
C GLU A 48 4.30 14.89 -0.39
N MET A 49 3.62 13.75 -0.59
CA MET A 49 4.31 12.48 -0.73
C MET A 49 5.35 12.53 -1.84
N ASN A 50 4.96 12.96 -3.04
CA ASN A 50 5.86 13.00 -4.20
C ASN A 50 6.97 14.04 -4.07
N VAL A 51 6.73 15.17 -3.39
CA VAL A 51 7.76 16.20 -3.16
C VAL A 51 8.74 15.83 -2.04
N VAL A 52 8.33 15.00 -1.07
CA VAL A 52 9.17 14.61 0.08
C VAL A 52 10.10 13.45 -0.25
N ILE A 53 9.67 12.52 -1.11
CA ILE A 53 10.50 11.39 -1.55
C ILE A 53 11.50 11.82 -2.64
N SER A 54 12.51 10.99 -2.91
CA SER A 54 13.47 11.26 -3.98
C SER A 54 12.85 11.09 -5.37
N ASP A 55 13.43 11.73 -6.39
CA ASP A 55 13.03 11.57 -7.79
C ASP A 55 13.03 10.10 -8.24
N THR A 56 13.92 9.26 -7.70
CA THR A 56 13.95 7.82 -7.97
C THR A 56 12.71 7.12 -7.42
N ALA A 57 12.32 7.45 -6.19
CA ALA A 57 11.12 6.90 -5.56
C ALA A 57 9.84 7.43 -6.22
N GLU A 58 9.80 8.71 -6.60
CA GLU A 58 8.68 9.29 -7.35
C GLU A 58 8.50 8.60 -8.71
N TYR A 59 9.59 8.44 -9.47
CA TYR A 59 9.56 7.75 -10.75
C TYR A 59 9.09 6.29 -10.60
N GLY A 60 9.63 5.56 -9.61
CA GLY A 60 9.22 4.19 -9.29
C GLY A 60 7.74 4.08 -8.91
N ASN A 61 7.24 5.02 -8.10
CA ASN A 61 5.83 5.12 -7.74
C ASN A 61 4.94 5.26 -8.98
N TYR A 62 5.30 6.15 -9.91
CA TYR A 62 4.52 6.29 -11.14
C TYR A 62 4.55 5.02 -11.98
N LEU A 63 5.73 4.42 -12.20
CA LEU A 63 5.85 3.19 -12.98
C LEU A 63 4.93 2.08 -12.43
N PHE A 64 4.92 1.90 -11.11
CA PHE A 64 4.04 0.93 -10.45
C PHE A 64 2.56 1.35 -10.53
N SER A 65 2.23 2.60 -10.18
CA SER A 65 0.84 3.08 -10.10
C SER A 65 0.12 3.03 -11.45
N TYR A 66 0.81 3.37 -12.54
CA TYR A 66 0.25 3.30 -13.90
C TYR A 66 -0.03 1.86 -14.36
N ALA A 67 0.67 0.87 -13.82
CA ALA A 67 0.41 -0.54 -14.09
C ALA A 67 -0.66 -1.13 -13.14
N CYS A 68 -0.58 -0.78 -11.85
CA CYS A 68 -1.42 -1.34 -10.79
C CYS A 68 -2.89 -0.88 -10.88
N VAL A 69 -3.14 0.40 -11.22
CA VAL A 69 -4.51 0.93 -11.33
C VAL A 69 -5.33 0.20 -12.41
N PRO A 70 -4.82 0.01 -13.65
CA PRO A 70 -5.51 -0.82 -14.64
C PRO A 70 -5.66 -2.28 -14.22
N LEU A 71 -4.64 -2.86 -13.58
CA LEU A 71 -4.66 -4.25 -13.11
C LEU A 71 -5.79 -4.52 -12.12
N LEU A 72 -6.01 -3.60 -11.18
CA LEU A 72 -7.06 -3.74 -10.16
C LEU A 72 -8.45 -3.39 -10.68
N LYS A 73 -8.59 -2.85 -11.88
CA LYS A 73 -9.89 -2.41 -12.42
C LYS A 73 -10.99 -3.49 -12.40
N PRO A 74 -10.73 -4.75 -12.81
CA PRO A 74 -11.74 -5.82 -12.72
C PRO A 74 -12.10 -6.14 -11.26
N PHE A 75 -11.10 -6.26 -10.38
CA PHE A 75 -11.30 -6.50 -8.95
C PHE A 75 -12.18 -5.41 -8.29
N MET A 76 -11.92 -4.15 -8.62
CA MET A 76 -12.70 -3.03 -8.10
C MET A 76 -14.17 -3.05 -8.54
N ALA A 77 -14.49 -3.70 -9.67
CA ALA A 77 -15.87 -3.85 -10.16
C ALA A 77 -16.67 -4.92 -9.39
N GLU A 78 -15.99 -5.81 -8.66
CA GLU A 78 -16.60 -6.92 -7.93
C GLU A 78 -16.78 -6.63 -6.43
N LEU A 79 -16.41 -5.43 -5.96
CA LEU A 79 -16.54 -5.05 -4.56
C LEU A 79 -18.00 -5.06 -4.09
N GLN A 80 -18.20 -5.55 -2.88
CA GLN A 80 -19.50 -5.70 -2.24
C GLN A 80 -19.75 -4.59 -1.20
N PRO A 81 -21.03 -4.33 -0.85
CA PRO A 81 -21.35 -3.43 0.25
C PRO A 81 -20.73 -3.90 1.57
N GLY A 82 -19.87 -3.06 2.16
CA GLY A 82 -19.11 -3.38 3.38
C GLY A 82 -17.60 -3.48 3.14
N ASP A 83 -17.17 -3.68 1.90
CA ASP A 83 -15.74 -3.76 1.55
C ASP A 83 -15.06 -2.38 1.57
N LEU A 84 -15.83 -1.33 1.22
CA LEU A 84 -15.37 0.05 1.22
C LEU A 84 -16.53 1.02 1.48
N GLY A 85 -16.27 2.08 2.26
CA GLY A 85 -17.20 3.20 2.47
C GLY A 85 -18.42 2.93 3.36
N LYS A 86 -18.69 1.67 3.74
CA LYS A 86 -19.71 1.31 4.73
C LYS A 86 -19.10 0.45 5.82
N SER A 87 -19.51 0.68 7.06
CA SER A 87 -19.12 -0.18 8.18
C SER A 87 -19.78 -1.55 8.03
N TYR A 88 -19.02 -2.59 8.38
CA TYR A 88 -19.54 -3.94 8.44
C TYR A 88 -20.57 -4.05 9.58
N SER A 89 -21.79 -4.49 9.28
CA SER A 89 -22.89 -4.61 10.26
C SER A 89 -22.87 -5.93 11.05
N GLY A 90 -21.84 -6.77 10.85
CA GLY A 90 -21.68 -8.03 11.56
C GLY A 90 -21.41 -7.84 13.05
N ARG A 91 -22.36 -8.33 13.86
CA ARG A 91 -22.34 -8.58 15.31
C ARG A 91 -21.02 -8.25 16.03
N ARG A 92 -21.05 -7.23 16.92
CA ARG A 92 -20.03 -7.02 17.96
C ARG A 92 -19.94 -8.27 18.85
N GLY A 93 -19.04 -9.18 18.50
CA GLY A 93 -18.51 -10.22 19.39
C GLY A 93 -17.24 -9.69 20.02
N ARG A 94 -17.16 -9.81 21.34
CA ARG A 94 -15.94 -9.58 22.13
C ARG A 94 -14.79 -10.45 21.63
#